data_AF-A0A3A6N074-F1
#
_entry.id   AF-A0A3A6N074-F1
#
_cell.length_a   1.000
_cell.length_b   1.000
_cell.length_c   1.000
_cell.angle_alpha   90.00
_cell.angle_beta   90.00
_cell.angle_gamma   90.00
#
_symmetry.space_group_name_H-M   'P 1'
#
loop_
_entity.id
_entity.type
_entity.pdbx_description
1 polymer ?
#
loop_
_entity_poly.entity_id
_entity_poly.type
_entity_poly.pdbx_seq_one_letter_code
_entity_poly.pdbx_strand_id
1 'polypeptide(L)'
;MQSLSLTVPLGGAVNRQALAGACRELAASLARELRLKVLVYRELSLEADTDAGPVNIVNVFTGHRAPSALDLNLQKMVSRLRVTTPVESLTVTVTGLARAPVAQTTLFGGKDPLREVRLRRVLDAVNRRHTLIPASSLGTTRREKMLCFYDPLRQEENPLEIAGGKN
;
A
#
# COMPACT_ATOMS: atom_id res chain seq x y z
N MET A 1 6.31 -26.19 -1.17
CA MET A 1 5.68 -24.86 -1.43
C MET A 1 6.72 -23.79 -1.13
N GLN A 2 6.91 -22.80 -2.00
CA GLN A 2 7.87 -21.71 -1.74
C GLN A 2 7.24 -20.66 -0.80
N SER A 3 7.99 -20.24 0.21
CA SER A 3 7.63 -19.17 1.15
C SER A 3 8.82 -18.23 1.33
N LEU A 4 8.54 -16.98 1.70
CA LEU A 4 9.54 -16.05 2.21
C LEU A 4 9.10 -15.61 3.58
N SER A 5 10.00 -15.67 4.55
CA SER A 5 9.75 -15.29 5.93
C SER A 5 10.85 -14.36 6.41
N LEU A 6 10.47 -13.33 7.16
CA LEU A 6 11.41 -12.45 7.85
C LEU A 6 10.94 -12.25 9.29
N THR A 7 11.89 -12.24 10.21
CA THR A 7 11.66 -12.03 11.63
C THR A 7 12.43 -10.80 12.11
N VAL A 8 11.80 -10.00 12.97
CA VAL A 8 12.44 -8.89 13.66
C VAL A 8 12.28 -9.10 15.17
N PRO A 9 13.39 -9.07 15.94
CA PRO A 9 13.32 -9.06 17.39
C PRO A 9 12.88 -7.68 17.89
N LEU A 10 12.03 -7.68 18.90
CA LEU A 10 11.47 -6.47 19.52
C LEU A 10 11.86 -6.30 20.98
N GLY A 11 12.25 -7.39 21.67
CA GLY A 11 12.71 -7.36 23.05
C GLY A 11 11.65 -6.84 24.04
N GLY A 12 10.41 -7.31 23.90
CA GLY A 12 9.32 -7.00 24.83
C GLY A 12 8.51 -5.75 24.47
N ALA A 13 8.28 -5.47 23.19
CA ALA A 13 7.50 -4.32 22.77
C ALA A 13 6.01 -4.47 23.14
N VAL A 14 5.49 -3.51 23.89
CA VAL A 14 4.05 -3.40 24.26
C VAL A 14 3.32 -2.28 23.50
N ASN A 15 4.04 -1.35 22.89
CA ASN A 15 3.43 -0.22 22.18
C ASN A 15 3.06 -0.58 20.74
N ARG A 16 1.81 -0.30 20.35
CA ARG A 16 1.33 -0.42 18.96
C ARG A 16 2.19 0.33 17.95
N GLN A 17 2.76 1.48 18.29
CA GLN A 17 3.64 2.22 17.38
C GLN A 17 4.92 1.44 17.06
N ALA A 18 5.51 0.76 18.04
CA ALA A 18 6.70 -0.07 17.84
C ALA A 18 6.37 -1.27 16.93
N LEU A 19 5.24 -1.92 17.15
CA LEU A 19 4.75 -3.02 16.31
C LEU A 19 4.48 -2.55 14.88
N ALA A 20 3.84 -1.39 14.71
CA ALA A 20 3.57 -0.80 13.39
C ALA A 20 4.86 -0.42 12.65
N GLY A 21 5.87 0.09 13.37
CA GLY A 21 7.20 0.38 12.85
C GLY A 21 7.92 -0.88 12.36
N ALA A 22 7.97 -1.91 13.20
CA ALA A 22 8.57 -3.20 12.84
C ALA A 22 7.88 -3.85 11.64
N CYS A 23 6.55 -3.81 11.57
CA CYS A 23 5.81 -4.30 10.41
C CYS A 23 6.11 -3.50 9.14
N ARG A 24 6.34 -2.18 9.23
CA ARG A 24 6.74 -1.36 8.08
C ARG A 24 8.11 -1.77 7.55
N GLU A 25 9.07 -2.04 8.43
CA GLU A 25 10.42 -2.50 8.06
C GLU A 25 10.39 -3.89 7.42
N LEU A 26 9.64 -4.82 8.02
CA LEU A 26 9.40 -6.16 7.48
C LEU A 26 8.72 -6.09 6.11
N ALA A 27 7.69 -5.25 5.97
CA ALA A 27 6.98 -5.03 4.72
C ALA A 27 7.92 -4.52 3.62
N ALA A 28 8.75 -3.51 3.93
CA ALA A 28 9.69 -2.93 2.97
C ALA A 28 10.73 -3.97 2.51
N SER A 29 11.26 -4.77 3.45
CA SER A 29 12.26 -5.80 3.17
C SER A 29 11.68 -6.93 2.32
N LEU A 30 10.50 -7.47 2.69
CA LEU A 30 9.79 -8.48 1.89
C LEU A 30 9.37 -7.95 0.52
N ALA A 31 8.87 -6.71 0.45
CA ALA A 31 8.46 -6.11 -0.81
C ALA A 31 9.65 -5.95 -1.77
N ARG A 32 10.81 -5.56 -1.25
CA ARG A 32 12.06 -5.48 -2.03
C ARG A 32 12.44 -6.86 -2.58
N GLU A 33 12.43 -7.89 -1.74
CA GLU A 33 12.73 -9.26 -2.19
C GLU A 33 11.76 -9.78 -3.25
N LEU A 34 10.46 -9.60 -3.05
CA LEU A 34 9.44 -10.01 -4.02
C LEU A 34 9.60 -9.27 -5.35
N ARG A 35 9.92 -7.97 -5.32
CA ARG A 35 10.18 -7.18 -6.54
C ARG A 35 11.40 -7.67 -7.29
N LEU A 36 12.51 -7.94 -6.59
CA LEU A 36 13.74 -8.47 -7.19
C LEU A 36 13.49 -9.82 -7.88
N LYS A 37 12.64 -10.66 -7.29
CA LYS A 37 12.29 -11.99 -7.82
C LYS A 37 11.10 -11.95 -8.79
N VAL A 38 10.49 -10.78 -9.02
CA VAL A 38 9.26 -10.58 -9.83
C VAL A 38 8.13 -11.51 -9.38
N LEU A 39 7.89 -11.56 -8.07
CA LEU A 39 6.92 -12.43 -7.43
C LEU A 39 5.72 -11.64 -6.88
N VAL A 40 4.58 -12.31 -6.87
CA VAL A 40 3.34 -11.94 -6.19
C VAL A 40 2.99 -13.02 -5.17
N TYR A 41 2.20 -12.68 -4.15
CA TYR A 41 1.86 -13.60 -3.05
C TYR A 41 0.34 -13.74 -2.90
N ARG A 42 -0.12 -14.86 -2.35
CA ARG A 42 -1.57 -15.10 -2.14
C ARG A 42 -1.95 -15.17 -0.66
N GLU A 43 -0.99 -15.35 0.22
CA GLU A 43 -1.23 -15.44 1.65
C GLU A 43 -0.12 -14.73 2.41
N LEU A 44 -0.53 -14.13 3.53
CA LEU A 44 0.31 -13.35 4.42
C LEU A 44 -0.02 -13.79 5.85
N SER A 45 0.99 -14.24 6.58
CA SER A 45 0.89 -14.51 8.01
C SER A 45 1.74 -13.52 8.80
N LEU A 46 1.25 -13.17 9.98
CA LEU A 46 1.92 -12.36 10.99
C LEU A 46 1.86 -13.14 12.28
N GLU A 47 3.02 -13.56 12.75
CA GLU A 47 3.20 -14.25 14.02
C GLU A 47 3.90 -13.32 14.99
N ALA A 48 3.33 -13.15 16.17
CA ALA A 48 3.88 -12.39 17.26
C ALA A 48 4.22 -13.36 18.39
N ASP A 49 5.51 -13.46 18.72
CA ASP A 49 5.96 -14.25 19.84
C ASP A 49 5.82 -13.43 21.12
N THR A 50 5.13 -13.98 22.12
CA THR A 50 4.85 -13.29 23.39
C THR A 50 5.11 -14.24 24.54
N ASP A 51 5.29 -13.71 25.74
CA ASP A 51 5.49 -14.52 26.96
C ASP A 51 4.33 -15.50 27.24
N ALA A 52 3.11 -15.19 26.78
CA ALA A 52 1.95 -16.06 26.92
C ALA A 52 1.84 -17.13 25.82
N GLY A 53 2.76 -17.12 24.85
CA GLY A 53 2.79 -17.98 23.67
C GLY A 53 2.61 -17.22 22.36
N PRO A 54 2.84 -17.90 21.22
CA PRO A 54 2.78 -17.29 19.91
C PRO A 54 1.34 -16.97 19.49
N VAL A 55 1.14 -15.78 18.95
CA VAL A 55 -0.12 -15.31 18.37
C VAL A 55 0.04 -15.19 16.87
N ASN A 56 -0.72 -15.97 16.11
CA ASN A 56 -0.65 -15.97 14.64
C ASN A 56 -1.95 -15.42 14.02
N ILE A 57 -1.80 -14.48 13.10
CA ILE A 57 -2.87 -13.98 12.23
C ILE A 57 -2.51 -14.33 10.79
N VAL A 58 -3.40 -15.03 10.11
CA VAL A 58 -3.25 -15.39 8.70
C VAL A 58 -4.30 -14.69 7.86
N ASN A 59 -3.90 -14.17 6.70
CA ASN A 59 -4.79 -13.58 5.72
C ASN A 59 -4.57 -14.23 4.35
N VAL A 60 -5.59 -14.95 3.88
CA VAL A 60 -5.60 -15.62 2.58
C VAL A 60 -6.40 -14.80 1.60
N PHE A 61 -5.78 -14.43 0.47
CA PHE A 61 -6.42 -13.62 -0.56
C PHE A 61 -7.06 -14.51 -1.65
N THR A 62 -8.19 -14.05 -2.18
CA THR A 62 -8.85 -14.69 -3.32
C THR A 62 -7.99 -14.72 -4.58
N GLY A 63 -7.12 -13.72 -4.76
CA GLY A 63 -6.14 -13.64 -5.84
C GLY A 63 -4.77 -13.16 -5.36
N HIS A 64 -3.77 -13.24 -6.24
CA HIS A 64 -2.41 -12.79 -5.93
C HIS A 64 -2.34 -11.28 -5.73
N ARG A 65 -1.46 -10.85 -4.83
CA ARG A 65 -1.24 -9.47 -4.43
C ARG A 65 0.14 -9.00 -4.85
N ALA A 66 0.20 -7.75 -5.28
CA ALA A 66 1.45 -7.09 -5.61
C ALA A 66 2.25 -6.77 -4.34
N PRO A 67 3.60 -6.71 -4.40
CA PRO A 67 4.45 -6.38 -3.26
C PRO A 67 4.12 -5.02 -2.61
N SER A 68 3.57 -4.06 -3.37
CA SER A 68 3.13 -2.76 -2.86
C SER A 68 1.99 -2.84 -1.83
N ALA A 69 1.23 -3.93 -1.80
CA ALA A 69 0.12 -4.10 -0.87
C ALA A 69 0.56 -4.63 0.51
N LEU A 70 1.83 -4.99 0.70
CA LEU A 70 2.30 -5.62 1.94
C LEU A 70 2.10 -4.75 3.17
N ASP A 71 2.57 -3.51 3.14
CA ASP A 71 2.49 -2.60 4.29
C ASP A 71 1.03 -2.39 4.73
N LEU A 72 0.15 -2.00 3.82
CA LEU A 72 -1.28 -1.81 4.10
C LEU A 72 -1.92 -3.06 4.72
N ASN A 73 -1.59 -4.26 4.22
CA ASN A 73 -2.15 -5.50 4.76
C ASN A 73 -1.59 -5.83 6.15
N LEU A 74 -0.29 -5.63 6.37
CA LEU A 74 0.33 -5.83 7.67
C LEU A 74 -0.19 -4.86 8.72
N GLN A 75 -0.36 -3.57 8.40
CA GLN A 75 -0.95 -2.60 9.33
C GLN A 75 -2.38 -3.00 9.74
N LYS A 76 -3.17 -3.56 8.80
CA LYS A 76 -4.51 -4.11 9.11
C LYS A 76 -4.47 -5.36 9.98
N MET A 77 -3.40 -6.16 9.91
CA MET A 77 -3.24 -7.35 10.76
C MET A 77 -2.78 -6.95 12.17
N VAL A 78 -1.82 -6.02 12.27
CA VAL A 78 -1.34 -5.46 13.55
C VAL A 78 -2.47 -4.77 14.32
N SER A 79 -3.37 -4.05 13.65
CA SER A 79 -4.50 -3.41 14.35
C SER A 79 -5.48 -4.41 14.97
N ARG A 80 -5.49 -5.66 14.49
CA ARG A 80 -6.29 -6.77 15.03
C ARG A 80 -5.57 -7.54 16.13
N LEU A 81 -4.25 -7.43 16.24
CA LEU A 81 -3.50 -7.98 17.37
C LEU A 81 -3.93 -7.26 18.66
N ARG A 82 -4.54 -8.05 19.56
CA ARG A 82 -4.79 -7.63 20.93
C ARG A 82 -3.55 -8.00 21.74
N VAL A 83 -2.61 -7.08 21.79
CA VAL A 83 -1.35 -7.26 22.52
C VAL A 83 -1.59 -6.87 23.97
N THR A 84 -1.85 -7.85 24.81
CA THR A 84 -1.96 -7.69 26.27
C THR A 84 -0.65 -8.03 26.99
N THR A 85 0.29 -8.66 26.28
CA THR A 85 1.60 -9.11 26.77
C THR A 85 2.71 -8.53 25.90
N PRO A 86 3.93 -8.37 26.44
CA PRO A 86 5.09 -7.96 25.65
C PRO A 86 5.33 -8.88 24.46
N VAL A 87 5.66 -8.30 23.32
CA VAL A 87 6.01 -9.03 22.09
C VAL A 87 7.53 -9.09 21.98
N GLU A 88 8.07 -10.30 21.98
CA GLU A 88 9.52 -10.56 21.88
C GLU A 88 10.00 -10.51 20.44
N SER A 89 9.21 -11.02 19.50
CA SER A 89 9.53 -10.96 18.08
C SER A 89 8.28 -10.93 17.20
N LEU A 90 8.44 -10.37 16.00
CA LEU A 90 7.44 -10.46 14.95
C LEU A 90 8.02 -11.19 13.75
N THR A 91 7.30 -12.19 13.27
CA THR A 91 7.61 -12.93 12.05
C THR A 91 6.51 -12.69 11.03
N VAL A 92 6.90 -12.29 9.82
CA VAL A 92 5.98 -12.17 8.68
C VAL A 92 6.36 -13.20 7.64
N THR A 93 5.40 -14.03 7.25
CA THR A 93 5.59 -15.00 6.17
C THR A 93 4.64 -14.71 5.01
N VAL A 94 5.18 -14.71 3.80
CA VAL A 94 4.40 -14.70 2.56
C VAL A 94 4.45 -16.07 1.89
N THR A 95 3.28 -16.56 1.49
CA THR A 95 3.12 -17.87 0.84
C THR A 95 2.24 -17.75 -0.41
N GLY A 96 2.10 -18.85 -1.16
CA GLY A 96 1.40 -18.85 -2.45
C GLY A 96 2.09 -17.95 -3.47
N LEU A 97 3.42 -18.07 -3.57
CA LEU A 97 4.23 -17.26 -4.46
C LEU A 97 4.04 -17.68 -5.93
N ALA A 98 3.82 -16.70 -6.80
CA ALA A 98 3.76 -16.88 -8.24
C ALA A 98 4.50 -15.75 -8.95
N ARG A 99 4.87 -15.96 -10.22
CA ARG A 99 5.43 -14.87 -11.04
C ARG A 99 4.36 -13.82 -11.29
N ALA A 100 4.73 -12.54 -11.17
CA ALA A 100 3.83 -11.44 -11.48
C ALA A 100 3.40 -11.54 -12.96
N PRO A 101 2.10 -11.49 -13.28
CA PRO A 101 1.67 -11.46 -14.67
C PRO A 101 2.21 -10.19 -15.34
N VAL A 102 2.90 -10.35 -16.47
CA VAL A 102 3.54 -9.26 -17.24
C VAL A 102 2.54 -8.16 -17.62
N ALA A 103 1.24 -8.50 -17.71
CA ALA A 103 0.18 -7.55 -17.96
C ALA A 103 -0.11 -6.56 -16.80
N GLN A 104 0.36 -6.85 -15.57
CA GLN A 104 0.16 -6.01 -14.38
C GLN A 104 1.40 -5.23 -13.95
N THR A 105 2.60 -5.57 -14.44
CA THR A 105 3.78 -4.69 -14.32
C THR A 105 3.67 -3.46 -15.23
N THR A 106 2.66 -3.44 -16.11
CA THR A 106 2.37 -2.35 -17.04
C THR A 106 1.07 -1.62 -16.73
N LEU A 107 0.78 -1.25 -15.48
CA LEU A 107 -0.25 -0.21 -15.25
C LEU A 107 0.18 1.16 -15.83
N PHE A 108 1.47 1.32 -16.16
CA PHE A 108 2.04 2.43 -16.94
C PHE A 108 3.04 1.97 -18.02
N GLY A 109 2.93 0.73 -18.52
CA GLY A 109 3.84 0.23 -19.56
C GLY A 109 3.50 0.82 -20.92
N GLY A 110 4.32 1.76 -21.38
CA GLY A 110 4.10 2.56 -22.58
C GLY A 110 3.95 1.77 -23.88
N LYS A 111 2.78 1.88 -24.51
CA LYS A 111 2.57 1.63 -25.94
C LYS A 111 1.65 2.66 -26.60
N ASP A 112 1.83 3.93 -26.27
CA ASP A 112 1.40 4.99 -27.18
C ASP A 112 2.28 6.25 -26.99
N PRO A 113 3.37 6.39 -27.75
CA PRO A 113 4.27 7.55 -27.67
C PRO A 113 3.56 8.87 -28.00
N LEU A 114 2.35 8.82 -28.58
CA LEU A 114 1.55 9.99 -28.94
C LEU A 114 0.36 10.22 -28.00
N ARG A 115 0.23 9.45 -26.92
CA ARG A 115 -0.92 9.58 -26.00
C ARG A 115 -0.99 10.95 -25.37
N GLU A 116 0.14 11.41 -24.84
CA GLU A 116 0.21 12.72 -24.17
C GLU A 116 -0.05 13.86 -25.16
N VAL A 117 0.47 13.75 -26.38
CA VAL A 117 0.22 14.71 -27.47
C VAL A 117 -1.25 14.73 -27.89
N ARG A 118 -1.89 13.55 -28.00
CA ARG A 118 -3.32 13.46 -28.30
C ARG A 118 -4.18 14.01 -27.17
N LEU A 119 -3.83 13.73 -25.92
CA LEU A 119 -4.55 14.25 -24.76
C LEU A 119 -4.44 15.78 -24.69
N ARG A 120 -3.24 16.34 -24.92
CA ARG A 120 -3.04 17.79 -25.02
C ARG A 120 -3.85 18.39 -26.16
N ARG A 121 -3.85 17.80 -27.35
CA ARG A 121 -4.67 18.28 -28.49
C ARG A 121 -6.17 18.27 -28.19
N VAL A 122 -6.67 17.23 -27.51
CA VAL A 122 -8.08 17.15 -27.11
C VAL A 122 -8.39 18.22 -26.06
N LEU A 123 -7.53 18.38 -25.05
CA LEU A 123 -7.69 19.41 -24.03
C LEU A 123 -7.66 20.82 -24.64
N ASP A 124 -6.75 21.10 -25.55
CA ASP A 124 -6.67 22.39 -26.26
C ASP A 124 -7.90 22.65 -27.12
N ALA A 125 -8.42 21.62 -27.81
CA ALA A 125 -9.63 21.74 -28.62
C ALA A 125 -10.88 21.99 -27.76
N VAL A 126 -10.96 21.37 -26.58
CA VAL A 126 -12.05 21.58 -25.63
C VAL A 126 -11.94 22.94 -24.96
N ASN A 127 -10.74 23.38 -24.57
CA ASN A 127 -10.50 24.66 -23.92
C ASN A 127 -10.84 25.87 -24.81
N ARG A 128 -10.74 25.71 -26.14
CA ARG A 128 -11.16 26.73 -27.12
C ARG A 128 -12.67 26.94 -27.17
N ARG A 129 -13.47 25.95 -26.74
CA ARG A 129 -14.95 25.99 -26.80
C ARG A 129 -15.61 26.09 -25.43
N HIS A 130 -14.90 25.67 -24.39
CA HIS A 130 -15.43 25.57 -23.03
C HIS A 130 -14.36 26.00 -22.03
N THR A 131 -14.74 26.79 -21.03
CA THR A 131 -13.87 27.11 -19.90
C THR A 131 -13.61 25.84 -19.09
N LEU A 132 -12.40 25.31 -19.15
CA LEU A 132 -12.00 24.16 -18.34
C LEU A 132 -11.81 24.61 -16.89
N ILE A 133 -12.71 24.15 -16.01
CA ILE A 133 -12.60 24.36 -14.58
C ILE A 133 -11.72 23.24 -14.01
N PRO A 134 -10.67 23.55 -13.22
CA PRO A 134 -9.87 22.52 -12.58
C PRO A 134 -10.76 21.65 -11.68
N ALA A 135 -10.56 20.33 -11.70
CA ALA A 135 -11.36 19.40 -10.91
C ALA A 135 -11.35 19.74 -9.41
N SER A 136 -10.28 20.35 -8.91
CA SER A 136 -10.19 20.87 -7.54
C SER A 136 -11.19 21.98 -7.20
N SER A 137 -11.73 22.67 -8.20
CA SER A 137 -12.74 23.71 -8.05
C SER A 137 -14.18 23.16 -8.13
N LEU A 138 -14.34 21.93 -8.62
CA LEU A 138 -15.61 21.22 -8.59
C LEU A 138 -15.69 20.53 -7.23
N GLY A 139 -16.62 20.96 -6.37
CA GLY A 139 -16.81 20.37 -5.06
C GLY A 139 -16.91 18.84 -5.13
N THR A 140 -16.39 18.16 -4.10
CA THR A 140 -16.16 16.71 -4.11
C THR A 140 -17.42 15.94 -4.47
N THR A 141 -17.40 15.25 -5.62
CA THR A 141 -18.56 14.50 -6.11
C THR A 141 -18.86 13.29 -5.22
N ARG A 142 -20.09 12.76 -5.26
CA ARG A 142 -20.46 11.51 -4.52
C ARG A 142 -19.52 10.34 -4.87
N ARG A 143 -19.03 10.30 -6.12
CA ARG A 143 -18.05 9.32 -6.60
C ARG A 143 -16.67 9.52 -5.98
N GLU A 144 -16.18 10.75 -5.86
CA GLU A 144 -14.91 11.01 -5.18
C GLU A 144 -14.98 10.71 -3.69
N LYS A 145 -16.09 11.07 -3.02
CA LYS A 145 -16.33 10.67 -1.62
C LYS A 145 -16.30 9.16 -1.44
N MET A 146 -16.91 8.42 -2.37
CA MET A 146 -16.84 6.96 -2.41
C MET A 146 -15.42 6.44 -2.65
N LEU A 147 -14.64 7.09 -3.52
CA LEU A 147 -13.25 6.67 -3.81
C LEU A 147 -12.30 6.95 -2.64
N CYS A 148 -12.49 8.03 -1.87
CA CYS A 148 -11.76 8.27 -0.62
C CYS A 148 -11.99 7.17 0.41
N PHE A 149 -13.14 6.48 0.35
CA PHE A 149 -13.43 5.33 1.22
C PHE A 149 -12.54 4.11 0.91
N TYR A 150 -12.10 3.97 -0.35
CA TYR A 150 -11.24 2.87 -0.80
C TYR A 150 -9.76 3.25 -0.90
N ASP A 151 -9.45 4.55 -0.93
CA ASP A 151 -8.11 5.11 -0.96
C ASP A 151 -8.01 6.32 0.00
N PRO A 152 -7.67 6.10 1.29
CA PRO A 152 -7.65 7.14 2.31
C PRO A 152 -6.58 8.21 2.08
N LEU A 153 -5.52 7.89 1.33
CA LEU A 153 -4.43 8.83 1.01
C LEU A 153 -4.84 9.88 -0.02
N ARG A 154 -6.03 9.74 -0.61
CA ARG A 154 -6.57 10.65 -1.62
C ARG A 154 -7.13 11.96 -1.02
N GLN A 155 -7.10 12.11 0.31
CA GLN A 155 -7.70 13.26 1.00
C GLN A 155 -6.74 14.40 1.37
N GLU A 156 -5.44 14.33 1.07
CA GLU A 156 -4.53 15.41 1.48
C GLU A 156 -3.70 15.92 0.32
N GLU A 157 -4.17 16.99 -0.30
CA GLU A 157 -3.36 18.18 -0.60
C GLU A 157 -4.29 19.39 -0.45
N ASN A 158 -4.26 20.00 0.73
CA ASN A 158 -4.97 21.23 1.02
C ASN A 158 -4.20 22.38 0.31
N PRO A 159 -4.75 23.08 -0.70
CA PRO A 159 -3.97 24.05 -1.48
C PRO A 159 -3.60 25.34 -0.72
N LEU A 160 -3.94 25.44 0.57
CA LEU A 160 -3.77 26.66 1.37
C LEU A 160 -2.44 26.76 2.12
N GLU A 161 -1.54 25.76 2.05
CA GLU A 161 -0.22 25.84 2.70
C GLU A 161 0.94 26.23 1.75
N ILE A 162 0.71 26.38 0.44
CA ILE A 162 1.78 26.77 -0.52
C ILE A 162 1.78 28.29 -0.80
N ALA A 163 0.79 29.04 -0.30
CA ALA A 163 0.69 30.49 -0.51
C ALA A 163 0.85 31.27 0.81
N GLY A 164 2.00 31.16 1.47
CA GLY A 164 2.25 31.91 2.70
C GLY A 164 3.69 31.79 3.20
N GLY A 165 4.65 32.39 2.49
CA GLY A 165 6.05 32.33 2.90
C GLY A 165 7.00 33.24 2.13
N LYS A 166 6.56 34.42 1.72
CA LYS A 166 7.43 35.56 1.44
C LYS A 166 6.71 36.85 1.87
N ASN A 167 7.16 37.38 2.99
CA ASN A 167 7.42 38.80 3.21
C ASN A 167 8.57 38.89 4.22
#